data_AF-A0AAE3HB77-F1
#
_entry.id   AF-A0AAE3HB77-F1
#
_cell.length_a   1.000
_cell.length_b   1.000
_cell.length_c   1.000
_cell.angle_alpha   90.00
_cell.angle_beta   90.00
_cell.angle_gamma   90.00
#
_symmetry.space_group_name_H-M   'P 1'
#
loop_
_entity.id
_entity.type
_entity.pdbx_description
1 polymer ?
#
loop_
_entity_poly.entity_id
_entity_poly.type
_entity_poly.pdbx_seq_one_letter_code
_entity_poly.pdbx_strand_id
1 'polypeptide(L)'
;MNYSQTDVSKTPEMLSKDCQKITSVEENSDASISHKTNTFPKVDDLQYLRSHPIIREYASMDDRIYDLIKATNPTLLIFVDLAKRIVAGE
;
A
#
# COMPACT_ATOMS: atom_id res chain seq x y z
N MET A 1 12.79 60.82 -1.88
CA MET A 1 13.05 59.42 -1.51
C MET A 1 12.42 59.18 -0.16
N ASN A 2 11.36 58.38 -0.10
CA ASN A 2 10.76 57.85 1.12
C ASN A 2 10.32 56.42 0.79
N TYR A 3 10.89 55.44 1.49
CA TYR A 3 10.50 54.04 1.37
C TYR A 3 9.22 53.83 2.19
N SER A 4 8.12 53.50 1.52
CA SER A 4 6.93 52.94 2.16
C SER A 4 6.83 51.47 1.78
N GLN A 5 7.12 50.62 2.75
CA GLN A 5 7.00 49.18 2.66
C GLN A 5 5.56 48.83 3.05
N THR A 6 4.74 48.45 2.08
CA THR A 6 3.46 47.78 2.32
C THR A 6 3.40 46.56 1.44
N ASP A 7 3.92 45.47 1.97
CA ASP A 7 3.78 44.14 1.41
C ASP A 7 2.37 43.65 1.73
N VAL A 8 1.51 43.62 0.71
CA VAL A 8 0.16 43.04 0.80
C VAL A 8 0.05 42.01 -0.32
N SER A 9 0.64 40.84 -0.11
CA SER A 9 0.27 39.64 -0.87
C SER A 9 -0.11 38.54 0.12
N LYS A 10 -1.38 38.54 0.52
CA LYS A 10 -2.02 37.40 1.17
C LYS A 10 -2.23 36.31 0.12
N THR A 11 -1.34 35.34 0.06
CA THR A 11 -1.67 34.00 -0.45
C THR A 11 -2.48 33.26 0.62
N PRO A 12 -3.68 32.73 0.33
CA PRO A 12 -4.33 31.81 1.25
C PRO A 12 -3.59 30.47 1.19
N GLU A 13 -2.91 30.12 2.29
CA GLU A 13 -2.49 28.74 2.56
C GLU A 13 -3.74 27.86 2.63
N MET A 14 -4.05 27.19 1.52
CA MET A 14 -5.05 26.14 1.52
C MET A 14 -4.37 24.80 1.78
N LEU A 15 -4.77 24.22 2.91
CA LEU A 15 -4.94 22.79 3.14
C LEU A 15 -3.67 22.00 3.52
N SER A 16 -3.38 21.95 4.82
CA SER A 16 -2.74 20.77 5.40
C SER A 16 -2.90 20.72 6.92
N LYS A 17 -3.11 19.50 7.43
CA LYS A 17 -3.05 19.05 8.83
C LYS A 17 -4.36 19.02 9.63
N ASP A 18 -5.33 18.31 9.09
CA ASP A 18 -6.16 17.44 9.93
C ASP A 18 -5.74 15.99 9.70
N CYS A 19 -4.54 15.62 10.18
CA CYS A 19 -4.28 14.21 10.47
C CYS A 19 -5.19 13.86 11.64
N GLN A 20 -6.36 13.30 11.33
CA GLN A 20 -7.25 12.75 12.32
C GLN A 20 -6.50 11.70 13.11
N LYS A 21 -6.28 12.05 14.37
CA LYS A 21 -5.85 11.21 15.48
C LYS A 21 -6.77 9.99 15.52
N ILE A 22 -6.35 8.87 14.95
CA ILE A 22 -6.98 7.58 15.21
C ILE A 22 -6.46 7.12 16.57
N THR A 23 -7.12 7.56 17.63
CA THR A 23 -7.04 6.91 18.94
C THR A 23 -8.26 6.01 19.13
N SER A 24 -7.98 4.84 19.70
CA SER A 24 -8.90 3.83 20.27
C SER A 24 -9.06 2.58 19.40
N VAL A 25 -8.07 1.68 19.48
CA VAL A 25 -8.35 0.24 19.38
C VAL A 25 -8.67 -0.19 20.80
N GLU A 26 -9.93 -0.57 21.03
CA GLU A 26 -10.41 -1.10 22.28
C GLU A 26 -9.62 -2.38 22.63
N GLU A 27 -8.99 -2.38 23.81
CA GLU A 27 -8.36 -3.54 24.42
C GLU A 27 -9.44 -4.58 24.75
N ASN A 28 -9.73 -5.47 23.80
CA ASN A 28 -10.36 -6.74 24.13
C ASN A 28 -9.26 -7.74 24.50
N SER A 29 -9.27 -8.07 25.79
CA SER A 29 -8.34 -8.96 26.46
C SER A 29 -8.44 -10.39 25.90
N ASP A 30 -7.29 -11.07 25.95
CA ASP A 30 -7.13 -12.53 25.86
C ASP A 30 -6.93 -13.15 24.47
N ALA A 31 -5.77 -12.86 23.87
CA ALA A 31 -5.03 -13.88 23.12
C ALA A 31 -3.54 -13.52 23.17
N SER A 32 -2.74 -14.43 23.70
CA SER A 32 -1.29 -14.32 23.83
C SER A 32 -0.65 -13.71 22.58
N ILE A 33 0.11 -12.63 22.75
CA ILE A 33 1.00 -12.10 21.72
C ILE A 33 2.09 -13.16 21.48
N SER A 34 1.77 -14.13 20.63
CA SER A 34 2.73 -15.06 20.08
C SER A 34 3.64 -14.24 19.17
N HIS A 35 4.91 -14.20 19.53
CA HIS A 35 6.03 -13.64 18.78
C HIS A 35 5.80 -13.80 17.28
N LYS A 36 5.31 -12.75 16.60
CA LYS A 36 5.27 -12.69 15.14
C LYS A 36 6.71 -12.61 14.67
N THR A 37 7.34 -13.77 14.56
CA THR A 37 8.43 -13.95 13.62
C THR A 37 7.91 -13.45 12.27
N ASN A 38 8.72 -12.69 11.54
CA ASN A 38 8.45 -12.31 10.15
C ASN A 38 8.52 -13.56 9.26
N THR A 39 7.70 -14.57 9.54
CA THR A 39 7.50 -15.71 8.67
C THR A 39 6.62 -15.21 7.55
N PHE A 40 7.19 -15.18 6.34
CA PHE A 40 6.38 -15.08 5.13
C PHE A 40 5.30 -16.17 5.21
N PRO A 41 4.02 -15.82 4.99
CA PRO A 41 2.93 -16.79 5.06
C PRO A 41 3.27 -18.00 4.18
N LYS A 42 3.00 -19.22 4.67
CA LYS A 42 3.26 -20.42 3.88
C LYS A 42 2.32 -20.39 2.66
N VAL A 43 2.75 -20.98 1.55
CA VAL A 43 1.96 -20.99 0.29
C VAL A 43 0.56 -21.58 0.53
N ASP A 44 0.45 -22.57 1.42
CA ASP A 44 -0.84 -23.14 1.85
C ASP A 44 -1.77 -22.15 2.54
N ASP A 45 -1.21 -21.18 3.27
CA ASP A 45 -1.99 -20.13 3.92
C ASP A 45 -2.55 -19.15 2.90
N LEU A 46 -2.02 -19.08 1.67
CA LEU A 46 -2.44 -18.13 0.64
C LEU A 46 -3.51 -18.69 -0.30
N GLN A 47 -3.98 -19.93 -0.09
CA GLN A 47 -5.00 -20.53 -0.97
C GLN A 47 -6.30 -19.71 -1.03
N TYR A 48 -6.70 -19.06 0.08
CA TYR A 48 -7.89 -18.20 0.10
C TYR A 48 -7.73 -16.94 -0.79
N LEU A 49 -6.50 -16.49 -1.01
CA LEU A 49 -6.21 -15.33 -1.86
C LEU A 49 -6.34 -15.65 -3.35
N ARG A 50 -6.30 -16.93 -3.74
CA ARG A 50 -6.47 -17.36 -5.13
C ARG A 50 -7.76 -16.86 -5.76
N SER A 51 -8.83 -16.80 -4.98
CA SER A 51 -10.14 -16.29 -5.40
C SER A 51 -10.32 -14.78 -5.18
N HIS A 52 -9.37 -14.08 -4.55
CA HIS A 52 -9.52 -12.68 -4.21
C HIS A 52 -9.49 -11.81 -5.48
N PRO A 53 -10.46 -10.88 -5.71
CA PRO A 53 -10.58 -10.13 -6.96
C PRO A 53 -9.29 -9.43 -7.38
N ILE A 54 -8.68 -8.70 -6.44
CA ILE A 54 -7.43 -7.95 -6.67
C ILE A 54 -6.28 -8.88 -7.10
N ILE A 55 -6.16 -10.05 -6.49
CA ILE A 55 -5.10 -11.01 -6.81
C ILE A 55 -5.28 -11.56 -8.23
N ARG A 56 -6.53 -11.86 -8.61
CA ARG A 56 -6.84 -12.30 -9.96
C ARG A 56 -6.55 -11.20 -10.98
N GLU A 57 -6.86 -9.95 -10.67
CA GLU A 57 -6.61 -8.80 -11.54
C GLU A 57 -5.12 -8.58 -11.79
N TYR A 58 -4.30 -8.62 -10.74
CA TYR A 58 -2.84 -8.56 -10.90
C TYR A 58 -2.26 -9.78 -11.63
N ALA A 59 -2.80 -10.97 -11.38
CA ALA A 59 -2.35 -12.18 -12.07
C ALA A 59 -2.71 -12.17 -13.56
N SER A 60 -3.86 -11.58 -13.93
CA SER A 60 -4.33 -11.44 -15.32
C SER A 60 -3.81 -10.19 -16.03
N MET A 61 -2.81 -9.50 -15.48
CA MET A 61 -2.28 -8.27 -16.04
C MET A 61 -1.68 -8.49 -17.44
N ASP A 62 -1.99 -7.58 -18.37
CA ASP A 62 -1.48 -7.57 -19.75
C ASP A 62 0.06 -7.54 -19.76
N ASP A 63 0.66 -8.32 -20.65
CA ASP A 63 2.12 -8.47 -20.76
C ASP A 63 2.84 -7.13 -20.99
N ARG A 64 2.22 -6.18 -21.71
CA ARG A 64 2.80 -4.85 -21.93
C ARG A 64 2.87 -4.03 -20.65
N ILE A 65 1.87 -4.16 -19.78
CA ILE A 65 1.84 -3.48 -18.48
C ILE A 65 2.85 -4.15 -17.55
N TYR A 66 2.91 -5.49 -17.57
CA TYR A 66 3.90 -6.25 -16.82
C TYR A 66 5.34 -5.85 -17.20
N ASP A 67 5.64 -5.75 -18.50
CA ASP A 67 6.96 -5.33 -19.00
C ASP A 67 7.30 -3.89 -18.60
N LEU A 68 6.31 -2.99 -18.63
CA LEU A 68 6.49 -1.63 -18.15
C LEU A 68 6.80 -1.59 -16.64
N ILE A 69 6.06 -2.35 -15.83
CA ILE A 69 6.30 -2.45 -14.38
C ILE A 69 7.69 -3.04 -14.11
N LYS A 70 8.07 -4.09 -14.83
CA LYS A 70 9.39 -4.71 -14.74
C LYS A 70 10.53 -3.72 -15.01
N ALA A 71 10.33 -2.78 -15.94
CA ALA A 71 11.31 -1.75 -16.26
C ALA A 71 11.31 -0.55 -15.28
N THR A 72 10.20 -0.29 -14.59
CA THR A 72 10.00 0.99 -13.86
C THR A 72 9.89 0.86 -12.36
N ASN A 73 9.32 -0.24 -11.83
CA ASN A 73 9.02 -0.38 -10.42
C ASN A 73 9.22 -1.83 -9.94
N PRO A 74 10.41 -2.15 -9.39
CA PRO A 74 10.70 -3.49 -8.92
C PRO A 74 9.83 -3.93 -7.73
N THR A 75 9.32 -2.99 -6.93
CA THR A 75 8.42 -3.32 -5.81
C THR A 75 7.07 -3.82 -6.32
N LEU A 76 6.47 -3.13 -7.30
CA LEU A 76 5.23 -3.57 -7.92
C LEU A 76 5.38 -4.90 -8.66
N LEU A 77 6.54 -5.13 -9.29
CA LEU A 77 6.85 -6.42 -9.90
C LEU A 77 6.71 -7.59 -8.91
N ILE A 78 7.25 -7.44 -7.69
CA ILE A 78 7.15 -8.48 -6.64
C ILE A 78 5.70 -8.81 -6.32
N PHE A 79 4.80 -7.82 -6.26
CA PHE A 79 3.38 -8.06 -6.01
C PHE A 79 2.69 -8.79 -7.16
N VAL A 80 2.99 -8.42 -8.40
CA VAL A 80 2.42 -9.08 -9.59
C VAL A 80 2.90 -10.53 -9.69
N ASP A 81 4.19 -10.78 -9.45
CA ASP A 81 4.76 -12.12 -9.45
C ASP A 81 4.17 -12.99 -8.34
N LEU A 82 3.99 -12.43 -7.15
CA LEU A 82 3.32 -13.11 -6.06
C LEU A 82 1.87 -13.45 -6.41
N ALA A 83 1.13 -12.52 -7.02
CA ALA A 83 -0.24 -12.76 -7.45
C ALA A 83 -0.32 -13.88 -8.50
N LYS A 84 0.58 -13.90 -9.50
CA LYS A 84 0.67 -14.95 -10.51
C LYS A 84 0.92 -16.33 -9.87
N ARG A 85 1.87 -16.42 -8.93
CA ARG A 85 2.19 -17.66 -8.21
C ARG A 85 1.02 -18.19 -7.37
N ILE A 86 0.34 -17.30 -6.63
CA ILE A 86 -0.87 -17.65 -5.87
C ILE A 86 -1.95 -18.24 -6.78
N VAL A 87 -2.16 -17.64 -7.97
CA VAL A 87 -3.16 -18.13 -8.94
C VAL A 87 -2.74 -19.45 -9.59
N ALA A 88 -1.46 -19.63 -9.90
CA ALA A 88 -0.90 -20.86 -10.43
C ALA A 88 -0.94 -22.02 -9.41
N GLY A 89 -0.82 -21.71 -8.12
CA GLY A 89 -0.70 -22.68 -7.03
C GLY A 89 0.75 -23.13 -6.79
N GLU A 90 1.71 -22.22 -6.99
CA GLU A 90 3.17 -22.43 -6.90
C GLU A 90 3.84 -21.76 -5.69
#